data_AF-A0A7Y7TTN8-F1
#
_entry.id   AF-A0A7Y7TTN8-F1
#
_cell.length_a   1.000
_cell.length_b   1.000
_cell.length_c   1.000
_cell.angle_alpha   90.00
_cell.angle_beta   90.00
_cell.angle_gamma   90.00
#
_symmetry.space_group_name_H-M   'P 1'
#
loop_
_entity.id
_entity.type
_entity.pdbx_description
1 polymer ?
#
loop_
_entity_poly.entity_id
_entity_poly.type
_entity_poly.pdbx_seq_one_letter_code
_entity_poly.pdbx_strand_id
1 'polypeptide(L)'
;MMKKFSFLLLSFLPIICSSQVSYNFESGNLTGWTQVPDLRWAASTSSPLGGSYSLKHIFNNSTDATDRISTPLPSWNPIAGSVTWQVKVRHGYDPSSSNRWWIMLMSDQDASQMQPSGVYSGYAVGVNLTGSDDLLKLWRVDNGIPQLVITSTLNWQTQIGKTNAGAIEVERMANGTFTLKASVTGSFSNLTSYGSAIDNNHFDLYYS
;
A
#
# COMPACT_ATOMS: atom_id res chain seq x y z
N MET A 1 -27.60 54.29 31.97
CA MET A 1 -26.26 53.72 31.66
C MET A 1 -26.45 52.25 31.31
N MET A 2 -26.61 51.91 30.02
CA MET A 2 -26.83 50.51 29.58
C MET A 2 -25.48 49.87 29.24
N LYS A 3 -25.14 48.79 29.97
CA LYS A 3 -23.94 47.99 29.73
C LYS A 3 -24.12 47.20 28.43
N LYS A 4 -23.24 47.43 27.45
CA LYS A 4 -23.18 46.63 26.21
C LYS A 4 -22.67 45.23 26.58
N PHE A 5 -23.49 44.21 26.38
CA PHE A 5 -23.10 42.81 26.51
C PHE A 5 -22.55 42.36 25.14
N SER A 6 -21.23 42.28 25.00
CA SER A 6 -20.61 41.65 23.82
C SER A 6 -20.63 40.14 24.01
N PHE A 7 -21.39 39.44 23.16
CA PHE A 7 -21.36 38.00 23.07
C PHE A 7 -20.22 37.61 22.11
N LEU A 8 -19.13 37.05 22.64
CA LEU A 8 -18.04 36.50 21.83
C LEU A 8 -18.40 35.06 21.45
N LEU A 9 -18.89 34.86 20.22
CA LEU A 9 -19.14 33.53 19.69
C LEU A 9 -17.82 32.95 19.16
N LEU A 10 -17.17 32.09 19.95
CA LEU A 10 -15.98 31.35 19.54
C LEU A 10 -16.42 30.11 18.73
N SER A 11 -16.42 30.21 17.40
CA SER A 11 -16.64 29.08 16.51
C SER A 11 -15.34 28.26 16.39
N PHE A 12 -15.26 27.13 17.07
CA PHE A 12 -14.23 26.12 16.82
C PHE A 12 -14.55 25.40 15.50
N LEU A 13 -14.01 25.88 14.38
CA LEU A 13 -14.02 25.08 13.15
C LEU A 13 -13.03 23.90 13.33
N PRO A 14 -13.44 22.65 13.11
CA PRO A 14 -12.51 21.55 13.05
C PRO A 14 -11.60 21.74 11.83
N ILE A 15 -10.31 21.97 12.07
CA ILE A 15 -9.29 22.01 11.02
C ILE A 15 -8.97 20.56 10.67
N ILE A 16 -9.46 20.09 9.52
CA ILE A 16 -9.01 18.81 8.94
C ILE A 16 -7.62 19.08 8.35
N CYS A 17 -6.58 18.48 8.94
CA CYS A 17 -5.23 18.50 8.37
C CYS A 17 -5.04 17.24 7.53
N SER A 18 -4.71 17.40 6.25
CA SER A 18 -4.35 16.30 5.36
C SER A 18 -2.87 16.40 5.02
N SER A 19 -2.10 15.37 5.35
CA SER A 19 -0.75 15.18 4.82
C SER A 19 -0.84 14.22 3.64
N GLN A 20 -0.21 14.56 2.52
CA GLN A 20 -0.13 13.69 1.35
C GLN A 20 1.34 13.44 1.00
N VAL A 21 1.69 12.17 0.84
CA VAL A 21 2.96 11.73 0.29
C VAL A 21 2.67 11.05 -1.03
N SER A 22 3.46 11.36 -2.05
CA SER A 22 3.33 10.75 -3.37
C SER A 22 4.70 10.40 -3.94
N TYR A 23 4.81 9.20 -4.48
CA TYR A 23 6.00 8.73 -5.18
C TYR A 23 5.60 8.37 -6.62
N ASN A 24 5.97 9.24 -7.57
CA ASN A 24 5.71 9.04 -8.99
C ASN A 24 6.95 8.57 -9.78
N PHE A 25 8.13 8.59 -9.14
CA PHE A 25 9.42 8.16 -9.71
C PHE A 25 9.92 8.98 -10.91
N GLU A 26 9.29 10.11 -11.22
CA GLU A 26 9.64 10.96 -12.38
C GLU A 26 10.99 11.68 -12.23
N SER A 27 11.61 11.64 -11.05
CA SER A 27 13.00 12.09 -10.85
C SER A 27 14.04 11.17 -11.51
N GLY A 28 13.62 9.99 -11.99
CA GLY A 28 14.51 9.02 -12.65
C GLY A 28 15.51 8.34 -11.71
N ASN A 29 15.37 8.50 -10.39
CA ASN A 29 16.23 7.88 -9.38
C ASN A 29 15.41 7.35 -8.19
N LEU A 30 16.05 6.52 -7.37
CA LEU A 30 15.47 5.90 -6.18
C LEU A 30 16.08 6.46 -4.88
N THR A 31 16.45 7.74 -4.87
CA THR A 31 16.96 8.38 -3.65
C THR A 31 15.93 8.28 -2.53
N GLY A 32 16.36 7.85 -1.34
CA GLY A 32 15.48 7.62 -0.19
C GLY A 32 14.76 6.26 -0.17
N TRP A 33 15.03 5.38 -1.14
CA TRP A 33 14.55 4.00 -1.13
C TRP A 33 15.68 3.02 -0.84
N THR A 34 15.42 2.11 0.10
CA THR A 34 16.31 1.01 0.47
C THR A 34 15.90 -0.23 -0.31
N GLN A 35 16.83 -0.83 -1.07
CA GLN A 35 16.62 -2.07 -1.81
C GLN A 35 17.26 -3.23 -1.05
N VAL A 36 16.60 -4.39 -1.07
CA VAL A 36 17.21 -5.63 -0.58
C VAL A 36 16.85 -6.78 -1.52
N PRO A 37 17.84 -7.48 -2.10
CA PRO A 37 19.23 -7.04 -2.29
C PRO A 37 19.32 -5.71 -3.07
N ASP A 38 20.51 -5.13 -3.10
CA ASP A 38 20.78 -3.95 -3.93
C ASP A 38 20.61 -4.23 -5.43
N LEU A 39 20.34 -3.18 -6.21
CA LEU A 39 20.28 -3.20 -7.68
C LEU A 39 19.21 -4.15 -8.26
N ARG A 40 18.11 -4.36 -7.55
CA ARG A 40 16.95 -5.15 -8.03
C ARG A 40 15.84 -4.28 -8.62
N TRP A 41 15.83 -3.00 -8.30
CA TRP A 41 14.79 -2.05 -8.67
C TRP A 41 15.39 -0.81 -9.32
N ALA A 42 14.63 -0.20 -10.23
CA ALA A 42 14.97 1.08 -10.83
C ALA A 42 13.72 1.92 -11.09
N ALA A 43 13.89 3.24 -11.11
CA ALA A 43 12.98 4.12 -11.84
C ALA A 43 13.24 3.91 -13.34
N SER A 44 12.33 3.21 -14.02
CA SER A 44 12.55 2.71 -15.38
C SER A 44 11.67 3.41 -16.41
N THR A 45 12.24 3.66 -17.59
CA THR A 45 11.53 4.14 -18.80
C THR A 45 10.91 3.01 -19.62
N SER A 46 11.14 1.75 -19.23
CA SER A 46 10.66 0.58 -19.96
C SER A 46 9.20 0.30 -19.62
N SER A 47 8.31 0.80 -20.48
CA SER A 47 6.86 0.69 -20.37
C SER A 47 6.34 1.26 -19.03
N PRO A 48 6.49 2.56 -18.74
CA PRO A 48 6.01 3.15 -17.49
C PRO A 48 4.48 3.05 -17.35
N LEU A 49 3.98 3.09 -16.11
CA LEU A 49 2.53 3.06 -15.81
C LEU A 49 1.86 4.43 -15.97
N GLY A 50 2.68 5.47 -16.08
CA GLY A 50 2.35 6.87 -16.33
C GLY A 50 3.65 7.67 -16.44
N GLY A 51 3.60 8.85 -17.07
CA GLY A 51 4.77 9.71 -17.20
C GLY A 51 5.93 9.06 -17.96
N SER A 52 7.16 9.42 -17.58
CA SER A 52 8.39 8.91 -18.21
C SER A 52 9.01 7.75 -17.44
N TYR A 53 8.75 7.66 -16.13
CA TYR A 53 9.38 6.68 -15.25
C TYR A 53 8.35 5.96 -14.38
N SER A 54 8.65 4.72 -14.02
CA SER A 54 7.92 4.02 -12.96
C SER A 54 8.88 3.11 -12.21
N LEU A 55 8.63 2.90 -10.92
CA LEU A 55 9.34 1.87 -10.17
C LEU A 55 9.12 0.52 -10.82
N LYS A 56 10.22 -0.16 -11.14
CA LYS A 56 10.21 -1.46 -11.82
C LYS A 56 11.25 -2.36 -11.18
N HIS A 57 10.85 -3.60 -10.91
CA HIS A 57 11.79 -4.68 -10.64
C HIS A 57 12.49 -5.05 -11.96
N ILE A 58 13.82 -4.98 -11.97
CA ILE A 58 14.65 -5.05 -13.20
C ILE A 58 15.57 -6.27 -13.23
N PHE A 59 15.49 -7.14 -12.22
CA PHE A 59 16.36 -8.29 -12.12
C PHE A 59 15.58 -9.58 -12.38
N ASN A 60 16.13 -10.49 -13.18
CA ASN A 60 15.53 -11.81 -13.35
C ASN A 60 16.40 -12.84 -12.63
N ASN A 61 15.89 -13.35 -11.52
CA ASN A 61 16.60 -14.32 -10.68
C ASN A 61 16.48 -15.72 -11.29
N SER A 62 17.58 -16.49 -11.30
CA SER A 62 17.57 -17.91 -11.68
C SER A 62 17.19 -18.84 -10.53
N THR A 63 16.98 -18.30 -9.33
CA THR A 63 16.64 -19.02 -8.09
C THR A 63 15.56 -18.27 -7.35
N ASP A 64 14.67 -18.98 -6.66
CA ASP A 64 13.60 -18.37 -5.87
C ASP A 64 14.15 -17.38 -4.82
N ALA A 65 13.69 -16.14 -4.88
CA ALA A 65 14.08 -15.06 -3.98
C ALA A 65 12.94 -14.05 -3.82
N THR A 66 12.97 -13.29 -2.71
CA THR A 66 12.05 -12.16 -2.47
C THR A 66 12.84 -10.86 -2.52
N ASP A 67 12.84 -10.24 -3.70
CA ASP A 67 13.41 -8.91 -3.90
C ASP A 67 12.42 -7.86 -3.42
N ARG A 68 12.92 -6.87 -2.67
CA ARG A 68 12.10 -5.94 -1.91
C ARG A 68 12.72 -4.56 -1.91
N ILE A 69 11.86 -3.57 -1.72
CA ILE A 69 12.25 -2.17 -1.66
C ILE A 69 11.29 -1.43 -0.73
N SER A 70 11.81 -0.51 0.08
CA SER A 70 11.01 0.29 1.01
C SER A 70 11.54 1.72 1.09
N THR A 71 10.67 2.62 1.51
CA THR A 71 11.04 3.98 1.91
C THR A 71 10.27 4.29 3.20
N PRO A 72 10.88 5.00 4.18
CA PRO A 72 10.18 5.41 5.38
C PRO A 72 9.04 6.37 5.02
N LEU A 73 7.89 6.18 5.67
CA LEU A 73 6.76 7.10 5.55
C LEU A 73 6.82 8.09 6.73
N PRO A 74 6.28 9.32 6.59
CA PRO A 74 6.16 10.23 7.72
C PRO A 74 5.40 9.56 8.86
N SER A 75 5.72 9.89 10.12
CA SER A 75 4.97 9.37 11.26
C SER A 75 3.52 9.86 11.23
N TRP A 76 2.58 8.97 11.53
CA TRP A 76 1.16 9.29 11.60
C TRP A 76 0.48 8.46 12.67
N ASN A 77 -0.64 8.98 13.20
CA ASN A 77 -1.40 8.33 14.25
C ASN A 77 -2.64 7.64 13.62
N PRO A 78 -2.70 6.29 13.59
CA PRO A 78 -3.76 5.54 12.94
C PRO A 78 -5.12 5.62 13.66
N ILE A 79 -5.18 6.12 14.90
CA ILE A 79 -6.45 6.37 15.62
C ILE A 79 -6.93 7.82 15.54
N ALA A 80 -6.10 8.74 15.02
CA ALA A 80 -6.44 10.15 14.94
C ALA A 80 -7.24 10.52 13.67
N GLY A 81 -7.35 9.60 12.70
CA GLY A 81 -8.04 9.86 11.44
C GLY A 81 -8.06 8.63 10.53
N SER A 82 -8.48 8.82 9.28
CA SER A 82 -8.34 7.80 8.24
C SER A 82 -7.03 7.94 7.47
N VAL A 83 -6.54 6.82 6.95
CA VAL A 83 -5.42 6.79 6.01
C VAL A 83 -5.81 5.98 4.79
N THR A 84 -5.46 6.53 3.63
CA THR A 84 -5.76 5.95 2.33
C THR A 84 -4.45 5.74 1.58
N TRP A 85 -4.20 4.49 1.16
CA TRP A 85 -3.11 4.16 0.26
C TRP A 85 -3.68 3.91 -1.13
N GLN A 86 -3.10 4.57 -2.13
CA GLN A 86 -3.45 4.42 -3.53
C GLN A 86 -2.21 3.97 -4.31
N VAL A 87 -2.30 2.81 -4.95
CA VAL A 87 -1.18 2.23 -5.71
C VAL A 87 -1.66 1.76 -7.07
N LYS A 88 -0.85 2.06 -8.10
CA LYS A 88 -1.02 1.52 -9.44
C LYS A 88 0.07 0.48 -9.69
N VAL A 89 -0.31 -0.73 -10.09
CA VAL A 89 0.62 -1.85 -10.22
C VAL A 89 0.31 -2.69 -11.45
N ARG A 90 1.37 -3.15 -12.11
CA ARG A 90 1.32 -4.12 -13.21
C ARG A 90 2.37 -5.19 -12.97
N HIS A 91 2.01 -6.43 -13.29
CA HIS A 91 2.89 -7.59 -13.24
C HIS A 91 3.39 -7.99 -14.65
N GLY A 92 4.60 -8.55 -14.72
CA GLY A 92 5.18 -9.04 -15.97
C GLY A 92 4.98 -10.54 -16.22
N TYR A 93 4.66 -11.30 -15.17
CA TYR A 93 4.47 -12.74 -15.20
C TYR A 93 3.13 -13.11 -14.57
N ASP A 94 2.53 -14.19 -15.05
CA ASP A 94 1.28 -14.70 -14.51
C ASP A 94 1.50 -15.10 -13.03
N PRO A 95 0.64 -14.65 -12.09
CA PRO A 95 0.78 -14.94 -10.68
C PRO A 95 0.73 -16.45 -10.42
N SER A 96 1.45 -16.87 -9.39
CA SER A 96 1.52 -18.26 -8.95
C SER A 96 2.09 -18.31 -7.53
N SER A 97 2.41 -19.51 -7.02
CA SER A 97 3.18 -19.65 -5.78
C SER A 97 4.60 -19.07 -5.86
N SER A 98 5.17 -19.01 -7.07
CA SER A 98 6.53 -18.50 -7.34
C SER A 98 6.51 -17.07 -7.89
N ASN A 99 5.44 -16.67 -8.58
CA ASN A 99 5.23 -15.31 -9.07
C ASN A 99 4.20 -14.61 -8.19
N ARG A 100 4.66 -13.97 -7.12
CA ARG A 100 3.80 -13.32 -6.15
C ARG A 100 4.33 -11.93 -5.82
N TRP A 101 3.45 -11.04 -5.41
CA TRP A 101 3.82 -9.66 -5.08
C TRP A 101 2.84 -9.09 -4.06
N TRP A 102 3.33 -8.19 -3.23
CA TRP A 102 2.52 -7.45 -2.28
C TRP A 102 3.19 -6.12 -1.95
N ILE A 103 2.39 -5.19 -1.46
CA ILE A 103 2.81 -3.89 -0.98
C ILE A 103 2.57 -3.88 0.52
N MET A 104 3.64 -3.61 1.27
CA MET A 104 3.57 -3.45 2.72
C MET A 104 2.97 -2.08 3.06
N LEU A 105 2.02 -2.08 4.00
CA LEU A 105 1.35 -0.91 4.56
C LEU A 105 1.63 -0.92 6.06
N MET A 106 2.01 0.22 6.64
CA MET A 106 2.26 0.31 8.10
C MET A 106 3.24 -0.73 8.63
N SER A 107 4.36 -0.99 7.95
CA SER A 107 5.34 -1.92 8.51
C SER A 107 6.16 -1.24 9.61
N ASP A 108 6.47 -1.97 10.67
CA ASP A 108 7.35 -1.55 11.77
C ASP A 108 8.86 -1.76 11.50
N GLN A 109 9.20 -2.28 10.33
CA GLN A 109 10.56 -2.56 9.87
C GLN A 109 10.73 -2.07 8.44
N ASP A 110 11.97 -2.05 7.96
CA ASP A 110 12.28 -1.72 6.56
C ASP A 110 12.33 -2.97 5.66
N ALA A 111 12.69 -2.74 4.39
CA ALA A 111 12.89 -3.78 3.40
C ALA A 111 13.73 -4.94 3.93
N SER A 112 14.73 -4.76 4.80
CA SER A 112 15.57 -5.88 5.28
C SER A 112 14.77 -7.01 5.93
N GLN A 113 13.65 -6.70 6.60
CA GLN A 113 12.80 -7.69 7.29
C GLN A 113 11.51 -8.03 6.54
N MET A 114 11.06 -7.22 5.57
CA MET A 114 9.80 -7.41 4.83
C MET A 114 9.85 -8.60 3.83
N GLN A 115 10.00 -9.82 4.32
CA GLN A 115 10.03 -11.05 3.53
C GLN A 115 9.29 -12.18 4.26
N PRO A 116 8.84 -13.24 3.60
CA PRO A 116 8.32 -14.42 4.29
C PRO A 116 9.31 -14.89 5.36
N SER A 117 8.81 -15.15 6.57
CA SER A 117 9.61 -15.51 7.76
C SER A 117 10.52 -14.42 8.34
N GLY A 118 10.45 -13.18 7.86
CA GLY A 118 11.09 -12.04 8.51
C GLY A 118 10.35 -11.60 9.78
N VAL A 119 10.95 -10.69 10.56
CA VAL A 119 10.45 -10.27 11.87
C VAL A 119 9.85 -8.86 11.76
N TYR A 120 8.65 -8.74 11.19
CA TYR A 120 7.95 -7.46 11.00
C TYR A 120 6.45 -7.60 11.23
N SER A 121 5.81 -6.50 11.59
CA SER A 121 4.37 -6.37 11.78
C SER A 121 3.82 -5.21 10.96
N GLY A 122 2.56 -5.35 10.52
CA GLY A 122 1.90 -4.34 9.70
C GLY A 122 0.75 -4.94 8.90
N TYR A 123 0.51 -4.40 7.71
CA TYR A 123 -0.47 -4.91 6.76
C TYR A 123 0.16 -5.09 5.38
N ALA A 124 -0.44 -5.92 4.54
CA ALA A 124 0.01 -6.13 3.18
C ALA A 124 -1.19 -6.23 2.24
N VAL A 125 -1.10 -5.60 1.07
CA VAL A 125 -2.08 -5.75 -0.01
C VAL A 125 -1.40 -6.28 -1.26
N GLY A 126 -1.97 -7.28 -1.90
CA GLY A 126 -1.33 -7.92 -3.05
C GLY A 126 -1.94 -9.25 -3.43
N VAL A 127 -1.13 -10.05 -4.11
CA VAL A 127 -1.54 -11.32 -4.73
C VAL A 127 -0.57 -12.40 -4.26
N ASN A 128 -1.15 -13.48 -3.72
CA ASN A 128 -0.43 -14.68 -3.31
C ASN A 128 0.66 -14.46 -2.24
N LEU A 129 0.50 -13.49 -1.31
CA LEU A 129 1.38 -13.42 -0.12
C LEU A 129 1.38 -14.77 0.63
N THR A 130 0.19 -15.34 0.77
CA THR A 130 -0.03 -16.75 1.11
C THR A 130 -0.99 -17.39 0.12
N GLY A 131 -0.80 -18.68 -0.16
CA GLY A 131 -1.58 -19.40 -1.17
C GLY A 131 -1.21 -19.04 -2.62
N SER A 132 -2.08 -19.40 -3.56
CA SER A 132 -1.83 -19.24 -5.00
C SER A 132 -3.14 -19.23 -5.82
N ASP A 133 -4.13 -18.44 -5.41
CA ASP A 133 -5.43 -18.32 -6.08
C ASP A 133 -5.56 -17.06 -6.97
N ASP A 134 -4.47 -16.28 -7.02
CA ASP A 134 -4.30 -15.09 -7.84
C ASP A 134 -5.27 -13.96 -7.52
N LEU A 135 -5.97 -14.06 -6.38
CA LEU A 135 -6.90 -13.04 -5.90
C LEU A 135 -6.14 -11.90 -5.23
N LEU A 136 -6.62 -10.67 -5.43
CA LEU A 136 -6.20 -9.54 -4.61
C LEU A 136 -6.73 -9.73 -3.18
N LYS A 137 -5.86 -9.60 -2.18
CA LYS A 137 -6.25 -9.69 -0.77
C LYS A 137 -5.54 -8.65 0.07
N LEU A 138 -6.09 -8.43 1.26
CA LEU A 138 -5.50 -7.66 2.34
C LEU A 138 -5.20 -8.62 3.50
N TRP A 139 -3.98 -8.55 4.01
CA TRP A 139 -3.53 -9.30 5.18
C TRP A 139 -3.08 -8.33 6.27
N ARG A 140 -3.27 -8.74 7.52
CA ARG A 140 -2.47 -8.30 8.66
C ARG A 140 -1.25 -9.19 8.74
N VAL A 141 -0.09 -8.66 9.12
CA VAL A 141 1.10 -9.46 9.40
C VAL A 141 1.48 -9.22 10.85
N ASP A 142 1.61 -10.31 11.61
CA ASP A 142 2.02 -10.29 13.01
C ASP A 142 3.35 -11.03 13.12
N ASN A 143 4.44 -10.29 13.35
CA ASN A 143 5.79 -10.86 13.48
C ASN A 143 6.15 -11.85 12.34
N GLY A 144 5.90 -11.43 11.09
CA GLY A 144 6.14 -12.21 9.89
C GLY A 144 5.06 -13.20 9.51
N ILE A 145 3.99 -13.34 10.31
CA ILE A 145 2.92 -14.33 10.09
C ILE A 145 1.69 -13.63 9.49
N PRO A 146 1.34 -13.89 8.21
CA PRO A 146 0.17 -13.27 7.59
C PRO A 146 -1.14 -13.87 8.10
N GLN A 147 -2.09 -13.00 8.43
CA GLN A 147 -3.48 -13.29 8.79
C GLN A 147 -4.40 -12.60 7.77
N LEU A 148 -5.36 -13.34 7.21
CA LEU A 148 -6.25 -12.79 6.20
C LEU A 148 -7.24 -11.79 6.83
N VAL A 149 -7.37 -10.60 6.22
CA VAL A 149 -8.32 -9.56 6.65
C VAL A 149 -9.45 -9.43 5.62
N ILE A 150 -9.12 -9.32 4.32
CA ILE A 150 -10.10 -9.27 3.23
C ILE A 150 -9.62 -10.15 2.07
N THR A 151 -10.47 -11.03 1.57
CA THR A 151 -10.31 -11.68 0.26
C THR A 151 -11.24 -11.01 -0.74
N SER A 152 -10.69 -10.43 -1.82
CA SER A 152 -11.52 -9.93 -2.93
C SER A 152 -11.96 -11.06 -3.86
N THR A 153 -12.92 -10.76 -4.73
CA THR A 153 -13.23 -11.59 -5.91
C THR A 153 -12.42 -11.19 -7.15
N LEU A 154 -11.50 -10.23 -7.05
CA LEU A 154 -10.70 -9.75 -8.17
C LEU A 154 -9.51 -10.69 -8.43
N ASN A 155 -9.59 -11.46 -9.50
CA ASN A 155 -8.48 -12.29 -9.98
C ASN A 155 -7.51 -11.44 -10.81
N TRP A 156 -6.30 -11.26 -10.29
CA TRP A 156 -5.30 -10.37 -10.88
C TRP A 156 -4.80 -10.89 -12.23
N GLN A 157 -4.63 -12.20 -12.38
CA GLN A 157 -4.17 -12.80 -13.63
C GLN A 157 -5.15 -12.56 -14.78
N THR A 158 -6.43 -12.82 -14.56
CA THR A 158 -7.42 -12.91 -15.64
C THR A 158 -8.15 -11.60 -15.87
N GLN A 159 -8.32 -10.76 -14.85
CA GLN A 159 -9.08 -9.51 -14.95
C GLN A 159 -8.20 -8.27 -15.11
N ILE A 160 -6.96 -8.29 -14.62
CA ILE A 160 -5.95 -7.24 -14.90
C ILE A 160 -5.09 -7.66 -16.08
N GLY A 161 -4.45 -8.83 -15.95
CA GLY A 161 -3.52 -9.36 -16.93
C GLY A 161 -2.21 -8.57 -17.04
N LYS A 162 -1.29 -9.08 -17.85
CA LYS A 162 0.09 -8.57 -17.96
C LYS A 162 0.22 -7.20 -18.64
N THR A 163 -0.79 -6.78 -19.40
CA THR A 163 -0.72 -5.56 -20.22
C THR A 163 -1.21 -4.33 -19.45
N ASN A 164 -2.30 -4.48 -18.70
CA ASN A 164 -2.94 -3.39 -17.99
C ASN A 164 -2.32 -3.20 -16.60
N ALA A 165 -2.48 -2.01 -16.05
CA ALA A 165 -2.20 -1.76 -14.65
C ALA A 165 -3.52 -1.76 -13.87
N GLY A 166 -3.55 -2.43 -12.72
CA GLY A 166 -4.63 -2.27 -11.75
C GLY A 166 -4.36 -1.07 -10.87
N ALA A 167 -5.42 -0.40 -10.43
CA ALA A 167 -5.36 0.62 -9.37
C ALA A 167 -6.00 0.03 -8.11
N ILE A 168 -5.34 0.17 -6.97
CA ILE A 168 -5.76 -0.38 -5.67
C ILE A 168 -5.86 0.77 -4.69
N GLU A 169 -6.97 0.81 -3.96
CA GLU A 169 -7.16 1.68 -2.81
C GLU A 169 -7.41 0.82 -1.58
N VAL A 170 -6.60 1.03 -0.55
CA VAL A 170 -6.88 0.54 0.80
C VAL A 170 -7.14 1.75 1.65
N GLU A 171 -8.27 1.78 2.35
CA GLU A 171 -8.56 2.80 3.36
C GLU A 171 -8.66 2.13 4.72
N ARG A 172 -8.01 2.71 5.72
CA ARG A 172 -8.20 2.39 7.13
C ARG A 172 -8.84 3.57 7.82
N MET A 173 -9.99 3.37 8.44
CA MET A 173 -10.65 4.36 9.28
C MET A 173 -10.13 4.30 10.73
N ALA A 174 -10.31 5.38 11.49
CA ALA A 174 -9.86 5.48 12.88
C ALA A 174 -10.42 4.37 13.80
N ASN A 175 -11.61 3.84 13.48
CA ASN A 175 -12.23 2.73 14.20
C ASN A 175 -11.70 1.33 13.80
N GLY A 176 -10.63 1.27 13.01
CA GLY A 176 -10.04 0.02 12.50
C GLY A 176 -10.77 -0.61 11.32
N THR A 177 -11.79 0.05 10.74
CA THR A 177 -12.43 -0.45 9.52
C THR A 177 -11.48 -0.29 8.34
N PHE A 178 -11.14 -1.41 7.70
CA PHE A 178 -10.46 -1.46 6.41
C PHE A 178 -11.48 -1.61 5.29
N THR A 179 -11.28 -0.87 4.20
CA THR A 179 -11.94 -1.12 2.92
C THR A 179 -10.91 -1.38 1.84
N LEU A 180 -11.23 -2.34 0.95
CA LEU A 180 -10.42 -2.66 -0.22
C LEU A 180 -11.22 -2.34 -1.48
N LYS A 181 -10.69 -1.45 -2.30
CA LYS A 181 -11.26 -1.12 -3.62
C LYS A 181 -10.20 -1.26 -4.69
N ALA A 182 -10.62 -1.58 -5.91
CA ALA A 182 -9.71 -1.66 -7.04
C ALA A 182 -10.40 -1.36 -8.37
N SER A 183 -9.60 -0.96 -9.37
CA SER A 183 -10.03 -0.76 -10.75
C SER A 183 -9.17 -1.59 -11.69
N VAL A 184 -9.84 -2.31 -12.59
CA VAL A 184 -9.19 -3.11 -13.64
C VAL A 184 -8.59 -2.28 -14.77
N THR A 185 -8.94 -1.00 -14.82
CA THR A 185 -8.48 -0.04 -15.85
C THR A 185 -7.35 0.85 -15.35
N GLY A 186 -6.94 0.71 -14.08
CA GLY A 186 -5.87 1.52 -13.50
C GLY A 186 -6.26 2.96 -13.18
N SER A 187 -7.56 3.30 -13.19
CA SER A 187 -8.05 4.62 -12.77
C SER A 187 -8.57 4.59 -11.33
N PHE A 188 -8.24 5.63 -10.56
CA PHE A 188 -8.79 5.84 -9.20
C PHE A 188 -10.19 6.47 -9.23
N SER A 189 -10.69 6.91 -10.39
CA SER A 189 -12.04 7.50 -10.52
C SER A 189 -13.17 6.48 -10.63
N ASN A 190 -12.85 5.20 -10.85
CA ASN A 190 -13.81 4.12 -11.09
C ASN A 190 -13.49 2.86 -10.26
N LEU A 191 -13.19 3.05 -8.98
CA LEU A 191 -12.88 1.96 -8.07
C LEU A 191 -14.14 1.15 -7.73
N THR A 192 -14.04 -0.18 -7.87
CA THR A 192 -15.03 -1.14 -7.37
C THR A 192 -14.67 -1.56 -5.95
N SER A 193 -15.63 -1.59 -5.03
CA SER A 193 -15.43 -2.13 -3.69
C SER A 193 -15.42 -3.65 -3.71
N TYR A 194 -14.41 -4.24 -3.06
CA TYR A 194 -14.23 -5.69 -2.99
C TYR A 194 -14.36 -6.27 -1.58
N GLY A 195 -14.52 -5.42 -0.57
CA GLY A 195 -14.77 -5.87 0.79
C GLY A 195 -14.47 -4.79 1.84
N SER A 196 -14.94 -5.08 3.04
CA SER A 196 -14.68 -4.31 4.25
C SER A 196 -14.54 -5.27 5.42
N ALA A 197 -13.64 -4.98 6.34
CA ALA A 197 -13.45 -5.73 7.58
C ALA A 197 -12.97 -4.80 8.70
N ILE A 198 -13.19 -5.16 9.96
CA ILE A 198 -12.61 -4.44 11.10
C ILE A 198 -11.37 -5.21 11.56
N ASP A 199 -10.22 -4.55 11.59
CA ASP A 199 -9.02 -5.05 12.24
C ASP A 199 -8.41 -3.96 13.14
N ASN A 200 -8.40 -4.27 14.44
CA ASN A 200 -8.03 -3.38 15.54
C ASN A 200 -6.63 -3.68 16.07
N ASN A 201 -5.72 -4.18 15.24
CA ASN A 201 -4.32 -4.38 15.60
C ASN A 201 -3.45 -3.25 15.04
N HIS A 202 -2.22 -3.18 15.55
CA HIS A 202 -1.17 -2.25 15.10
C HIS A 202 -1.55 -0.77 15.22
N PHE A 203 -2.26 -0.40 16.29
CA PHE A 203 -2.58 1.00 16.61
C PHE A 203 -1.40 1.80 17.17
N ASP A 204 -0.42 1.12 17.78
CA ASP A 204 0.71 1.73 18.49
C ASP A 204 2.02 1.60 17.70
N LEU A 205 1.96 1.62 16.37
CA LEU A 205 3.18 1.60 15.55
C LEU A 205 3.90 2.96 15.66
N TYR A 206 4.63 3.13 16.75
CA TYR A 206 5.57 4.20 17.02
C TYR A 206 6.84 4.05 16.18
N TYR A 207 6.76 3.76 14.88
CA TYR A 207 7.94 3.77 14.01
C TYR A 207 7.59 4.25 12.60
N SER A 208 8.18 5.40 12.27
CA SER A 208 8.27 6.05 10.96
C SER A 208 9.67 5.91 10.40
#